data_AF-D8TVV1-F1
#
_entry.id   AF-D8TVV1-F1
#
_cell.length_a   1.000
_cell.length_b   1.000
_cell.length_c   1.000
_cell.angle_alpha   90.00
_cell.angle_beta   90.00
_cell.angle_gamma   90.00
#
_symmetry.space_group_name_H-M   'P 1'
#
loop_
_entity.id
_entity.type
_entity.pdbx_description
1 polymer ?
#
loop_
_entity_poly.entity_id
_entity_poly.type
_entity_poly.pdbx_seq_one_letter_code
_entity_poly.pdbx_strand_id
1 'polypeptide(L)'
;TSQDLLVMIVDYPLCGMPANLTEGDVRKLYLGPNEDGNGGLAQKYAQCSYGRFILNTTTFRAVRVPHVCSTPITSSCSSFAMQILADTATKNLIGLAAFSSFKYFTYILPPAMQQVCSWAGLATLPGRYTWLQTSPYGIYRWATIMQEGIHNYGLWHSYRNGIEYDDYSTSMGRGDTCPNAPEISRMGWATPALSGNQIDGNILVPGTALSFTLPATYLTGDNNYIRVTPNWLPVYVDPSLGRNLYMAVRVNKSGDASLKEEFSNKVNIHEVIALLDNGLPNLYANSDRKIQFINAVGPLSQLTLSDYKLVVYGGSWNATDVLRVHLCRFVASPSECPSLSTLEPQPPPAPPPRPPPPVPPSPRPPPRSPPPPRSPPPSPPSVLRPPPPSPPPPSSPPPSPP
;
A
#
# COMPACT_ATOMS: atom_id res chain seq x y z
N THR A 1 -15.57 6.41 -1.32
CA THR A 1 -15.32 7.69 -0.62
C THR A 1 -14.39 8.54 -1.46
N SER A 2 -14.86 9.71 -1.88
CA SER A 2 -14.04 10.71 -2.58
C SER A 2 -13.72 11.87 -1.63
N GLN A 3 -12.46 12.29 -1.56
CA GLN A 3 -12.02 13.37 -0.69
C GLN A 3 -12.04 14.71 -1.43
N ASP A 4 -12.88 15.62 -0.94
CA ASP A 4 -12.82 17.05 -1.27
C ASP A 4 -11.81 17.71 -0.30
N LEU A 5 -10.53 17.73 -0.68
CA LEU A 5 -9.39 18.05 0.19
C LEU A 5 -8.84 19.47 -0.07
N LEU A 6 -8.73 20.25 1.01
CA LEU A 6 -7.98 21.50 1.05
C LEU A 6 -6.65 21.30 1.78
N VAL A 7 -5.54 21.61 1.10
CA VAL A 7 -4.20 21.60 1.69
C VAL A 7 -3.74 23.03 1.94
N MET A 8 -3.47 23.36 3.20
CA MET A 8 -2.99 24.65 3.65
C MET A 8 -1.49 24.56 3.94
N ILE A 9 -0.69 25.23 3.12
CA ILE A 9 0.75 25.40 3.34
C ILE A 9 0.92 26.55 4.32
N VAL A 10 1.13 26.21 5.57
CA VAL A 10 1.20 27.19 6.65
C VAL A 10 2.54 27.90 6.58
N ASP A 11 2.54 29.23 6.61
CA ASP A 11 3.74 30.05 6.39
C ASP A 11 3.90 31.11 7.49
N TYR A 12 5.01 31.05 8.24
CA TYR A 12 5.28 31.92 9.39
C TYR A 12 6.54 32.78 9.20
N PRO A 13 6.62 33.63 8.14
CA PRO A 13 7.82 34.38 7.82
C PRO A 13 8.20 35.39 8.92
N LEU A 14 7.21 35.99 9.59
CA LEU A 14 7.43 36.98 10.67
C LEU A 14 8.12 36.38 11.91
N CYS A 15 8.11 35.06 12.02
CA CYS A 15 8.72 34.33 13.13
C CYS A 15 9.97 33.55 12.70
N GLY A 16 10.52 33.85 11.52
CA GLY A 16 11.69 33.16 10.99
C GLY A 16 11.44 31.70 10.60
N MET A 17 10.18 31.30 10.41
CA MET A 17 9.80 29.93 10.04
C MET A 17 9.01 29.90 8.71
N PRO A 18 9.59 30.36 7.59
CA PRO A 18 8.90 30.40 6.32
C PRO A 18 8.64 28.99 5.76
N ALA A 19 7.53 28.83 5.05
CA ALA A 19 7.29 27.67 4.21
C ALA A 19 8.24 27.66 3.00
N ASN A 20 8.76 26.49 2.65
CA ASN A 20 9.60 26.26 1.47
C ASN A 20 8.86 25.54 0.33
N LEU A 21 7.66 25.04 0.56
CA LEU A 21 6.80 24.43 -0.45
C LEU A 21 5.90 25.47 -1.11
N THR A 22 5.67 25.30 -2.41
CA THR A 22 4.67 26.05 -3.17
C THR A 22 3.38 25.25 -3.34
N GLU A 23 2.30 25.91 -3.76
CA GLU A 23 1.05 25.25 -4.11
C GLU A 23 1.24 24.22 -5.24
N GLY A 24 2.10 24.53 -6.21
CA GLY A 24 2.46 23.63 -7.31
C GLY A 24 3.22 22.37 -6.84
N ASP A 25 4.13 22.52 -5.87
CA ASP A 25 4.83 21.36 -5.29
C ASP A 25 3.83 20.41 -4.60
N VAL A 26 2.91 20.97 -3.83
CA VAL A 26 1.87 20.20 -3.14
C VAL A 26 0.92 19.53 -4.12
N ARG A 27 0.48 20.24 -5.18
CA ARG A 27 -0.33 19.64 -6.25
C ARG A 27 0.39 18.45 -6.89
N LYS A 28 1.69 18.56 -7.18
CA LYS A 28 2.47 17.45 -7.74
C LYS A 28 2.63 16.28 -6.79
N LEU A 29 2.83 16.52 -5.50
CA LEU A 29 2.91 15.44 -4.50
C LEU A 29 1.59 14.67 -4.39
N TYR A 30 0.46 15.38 -4.38
CA TYR A 30 -0.86 14.76 -4.23
C TYR A 30 -1.40 14.16 -5.52
N LEU A 31 -1.27 14.85 -6.65
CA LEU A 31 -1.93 14.49 -7.92
C LEU A 31 -0.98 13.88 -8.95
N GLY A 32 0.33 13.91 -8.70
CA GLY A 32 1.37 13.49 -9.63
C GLY A 32 1.88 14.60 -10.55
N PRO A 33 2.91 14.34 -11.37
CA PRO A 33 3.60 15.36 -12.17
C PRO A 33 2.71 16.13 -13.16
N ASN A 34 1.66 15.47 -13.67
CA ASN A 34 0.70 16.06 -14.61
C ASN A 34 -0.51 16.70 -13.91
N GLU A 35 -0.57 16.62 -12.58
CA GLU A 35 -1.64 17.15 -11.75
C GLU A 35 -3.05 16.61 -12.09
N ASP A 36 -3.13 15.42 -12.68
CA ASP A 36 -4.35 14.78 -13.17
C ASP A 36 -4.89 13.69 -12.22
N GLY A 37 -4.16 13.37 -11.15
CA GLY A 37 -4.50 12.30 -10.20
C GLY A 37 -4.06 10.90 -10.62
N ASN A 38 -3.40 10.75 -11.78
CA ASN A 38 -2.86 9.48 -12.26
C ASN A 38 -1.48 9.15 -11.66
N GLY A 39 -0.97 10.01 -10.78
CA GLY A 39 0.26 9.79 -10.02
C GLY A 39 0.15 10.28 -8.57
N GLY A 40 1.30 10.39 -7.91
CA GLY A 40 1.39 10.90 -6.54
C GLY A 40 0.55 10.10 -5.53
N LEU A 41 0.04 10.81 -4.51
CA LEU A 41 -0.81 10.20 -3.49
C LEU A 41 -2.16 9.71 -4.02
N ALA A 42 -2.78 10.44 -4.96
CA ALA A 42 -4.08 10.08 -5.53
C ALA A 42 -4.04 8.67 -6.12
N GLN A 43 -2.99 8.35 -6.86
CA GLN A 43 -2.76 7.00 -7.37
C GLN A 43 -2.60 5.98 -6.24
N LYS A 44 -1.88 6.32 -5.16
CA LYS A 44 -1.70 5.41 -4.01
C LYS A 44 -3.00 5.15 -3.27
N TYR A 45 -3.84 6.16 -3.07
CA TYR A 45 -5.19 6.00 -2.54
C TYR A 45 -6.01 5.01 -3.37
N ALA A 46 -6.04 5.20 -4.70
CA ALA A 46 -6.77 4.30 -5.59
C ALA A 46 -6.22 2.86 -5.56
N GLN A 47 -4.89 2.70 -5.60
CA GLN A 47 -4.21 1.40 -5.57
C GLN A 47 -4.50 0.62 -4.29
N CYS A 48 -4.38 1.27 -3.13
CA CYS A 48 -4.52 0.61 -1.83
C CYS A 48 -5.97 0.38 -1.39
N SER A 49 -6.94 1.03 -2.05
CA SER A 49 -8.36 0.95 -1.70
C SER A 49 -9.24 0.36 -2.79
N TYR A 50 -8.65 -0.07 -3.90
CA TYR A 50 -9.40 -0.59 -5.06
C TYR A 50 -10.38 0.44 -5.62
N GLY A 51 -9.95 1.70 -5.64
CA GLY A 51 -10.78 2.84 -6.07
C GLY A 51 -11.87 3.25 -5.08
N ARG A 52 -11.94 2.65 -3.88
CA ARG A 52 -12.94 3.02 -2.86
C ARG A 52 -12.55 4.24 -2.03
N PHE A 53 -11.29 4.62 -2.06
CA PHE A 53 -10.75 5.84 -1.45
C PHE A 53 -9.97 6.59 -2.52
N ILE A 54 -10.50 7.74 -2.92
CA ILE A 54 -9.93 8.54 -4.02
C ILE A 54 -9.89 10.00 -3.62
N LEU A 55 -8.99 10.74 -4.27
CA LEU A 55 -8.92 12.18 -4.17
C LEU A 55 -9.73 12.81 -5.30
N ASN A 56 -10.61 13.75 -4.98
CA ASN A 56 -11.33 14.51 -6.01
C ASN A 56 -10.38 15.53 -6.65
N THR A 57 -9.88 15.22 -7.84
CA THR A 57 -8.85 16.03 -8.51
C THR A 57 -9.37 17.41 -8.93
N THR A 58 -10.67 17.51 -9.25
CA THR A 58 -11.32 18.77 -9.66
C THR A 58 -11.51 19.71 -8.49
N THR A 59 -11.82 19.18 -7.30
CA THR A 59 -12.01 20.01 -6.10
C THR A 59 -10.72 20.18 -5.29
N PHE A 60 -9.69 19.36 -5.52
CA PHE A 60 -8.41 19.46 -4.82
C PHE A 60 -7.81 20.86 -4.93
N ARG A 61 -7.46 21.44 -3.78
CA ARG A 61 -6.85 22.75 -3.71
C ARG A 61 -5.70 22.78 -2.72
N ALA A 62 -4.58 23.36 -3.13
CA ALA A 62 -3.50 23.77 -2.24
C ALA A 62 -3.52 25.29 -2.14
N VAL A 63 -3.30 25.84 -0.95
CA VAL A 63 -3.20 27.28 -0.71
C VAL A 63 -2.06 27.58 0.24
N ARG A 64 -1.24 28.58 -0.09
CA ARG A 64 -0.28 29.14 0.87
C ARG A 64 -0.98 30.10 1.80
N VAL A 65 -0.81 29.89 3.11
CA VAL A 65 -1.51 30.62 4.16
C VAL A 65 -0.49 31.45 4.94
N PRO A 66 -0.23 32.70 4.52
CA PRO A 66 0.63 33.60 5.28
C PRO A 66 -0.05 33.93 6.60
N HIS A 67 0.65 33.68 7.71
CA HIS A 67 0.10 33.99 9.02
C HIS A 67 1.14 34.41 10.05
N VAL A 68 0.67 35.07 11.12
CA VAL A 68 1.49 35.41 12.27
C VAL A 68 1.53 34.17 13.18
N CYS A 69 2.74 33.72 13.52
CA CYS A 69 2.85 32.64 14.48
C CYS A 69 2.39 33.10 15.87
N SER A 70 2.11 32.17 16.77
CA SER A 70 1.83 32.44 18.17
C SER A 70 2.67 31.54 19.07
N THR A 71 2.88 31.92 20.34
CA THR A 71 3.63 31.08 21.30
C THR A 71 3.09 29.65 21.39
N PRO A 72 1.77 29.38 21.43
CA PRO A 72 1.25 28.02 21.37
C PRO A 72 1.70 27.21 20.16
N ILE A 73 1.92 27.88 19.01
CA ILE A 73 2.41 27.23 17.79
C ILE A 73 3.91 26.98 17.91
N THR A 74 4.72 28.02 18.14
CA THR A 74 6.18 27.95 17.98
C THR A 74 6.91 27.35 19.16
N SER A 75 6.27 27.23 20.33
CA SER A 75 6.90 26.70 21.55
C SER A 75 6.21 25.44 22.08
N SER A 76 4.93 25.22 21.76
CA SER A 76 4.13 24.13 22.35
C SER A 76 3.57 23.14 21.33
N CYS A 77 3.88 23.30 20.04
CA CYS A 77 3.34 22.45 18.97
C CYS A 77 1.80 22.29 19.03
N SER A 78 1.06 23.36 19.34
CA SER A 78 -0.40 23.28 19.46
C SER A 78 -1.06 23.13 18.07
N SER A 79 -1.38 21.89 17.69
CA SER A 79 -2.04 21.56 16.42
C SER A 79 -3.41 22.24 16.28
N PHE A 80 -4.16 22.36 17.37
CA PHE A 80 -5.43 23.10 17.40
C PHE A 80 -5.25 24.60 17.15
N ALA A 81 -4.21 25.22 17.72
CA ALA A 81 -3.92 26.63 17.44
C ALA A 81 -3.52 26.83 15.98
N MET A 82 -2.68 25.93 15.43
CA MET A 82 -2.32 25.94 14.00
C MET A 82 -3.57 25.86 13.12
N GLN A 83 -4.48 24.94 13.45
CA GLN A 83 -5.74 24.76 12.73
C GLN A 83 -6.60 26.02 12.76
N ILE A 84 -6.97 26.52 13.95
CA ILE A 84 -7.91 27.66 14.09
C ILE A 84 -7.40 28.88 13.32
N LEU A 85 -6.11 29.14 13.44
CA LEU A 85 -5.46 30.29 12.83
C LEU A 85 -5.32 30.13 11.31
N ALA A 86 -4.92 28.95 10.83
CA ALA A 86 -4.85 28.64 9.41
C ALA A 86 -6.24 28.67 8.75
N ASP A 87 -7.28 28.12 9.41
CA ASP A 87 -8.67 28.17 8.94
C ASP A 87 -9.15 29.61 8.79
N THR A 88 -8.88 30.46 9.78
CA THR A 88 -9.30 31.87 9.77
C THR A 88 -8.61 32.64 8.64
N ALA A 89 -7.30 32.50 8.51
CA ALA A 89 -6.54 33.13 7.44
C ALA A 89 -6.98 32.62 6.05
N THR A 90 -7.24 31.32 5.92
CA THR A 90 -7.66 30.71 4.65
C THR A 90 -9.07 31.15 4.24
N LYS A 91 -10.02 31.23 5.19
CA LYS A 91 -11.36 31.78 4.92
C LYS A 91 -11.30 33.21 4.37
N ASN A 92 -10.40 34.03 4.89
CA ASN A 92 -10.18 35.39 4.38
C ASN A 92 -9.55 35.38 2.98
N LEU A 93 -8.70 34.40 2.67
CA LEU A 93 -8.02 34.28 1.38
C LEU A 93 -8.93 33.76 0.25
N ILE A 94 -9.70 32.70 0.53
CA ILE A 94 -10.48 31.99 -0.51
C ILE A 94 -11.98 32.23 -0.42
N GLY A 95 -12.44 32.92 0.62
CA GLY A 95 -13.85 33.14 0.92
C GLY A 95 -14.47 31.98 1.70
N LEU A 96 -15.43 32.32 2.57
CA LEU A 96 -16.12 31.34 3.44
C LEU A 96 -16.84 30.27 2.62
N ALA A 97 -17.50 30.64 1.52
CA ALA A 97 -18.25 29.71 0.68
C ALA A 97 -17.34 28.62 0.06
N ALA A 98 -16.20 29.01 -0.50
CA ALA A 98 -15.23 28.06 -1.04
C ALA A 98 -14.58 27.22 0.07
N PHE A 99 -14.23 27.82 1.22
CA PHE A 99 -13.71 27.04 2.35
C PHE A 99 -14.69 25.95 2.81
N SER A 100 -15.99 26.27 2.82
CA SER A 100 -17.04 25.37 3.32
C SER A 100 -17.38 24.23 2.36
N SER A 101 -16.89 24.24 1.11
CA SER A 101 -17.08 23.13 0.18
C SER A 101 -16.13 21.95 0.43
N PHE A 102 -15.07 22.15 1.21
CA PHE A 102 -14.10 21.11 1.53
C PHE A 102 -14.54 20.29 2.74
N LYS A 103 -14.27 18.98 2.69
CA LYS A 103 -14.63 18.03 3.75
C LYS A 103 -13.43 17.64 4.59
N TYR A 104 -12.23 17.67 4.02
CA TYR A 104 -10.97 17.30 4.66
C TYR A 104 -9.95 18.42 4.51
N PHE A 105 -9.09 18.55 5.51
CA PHE A 105 -8.14 19.64 5.62
C PHE A 105 -6.77 19.10 6.04
N THR A 106 -5.74 19.46 5.29
CA THR A 106 -4.36 19.13 5.62
C THR A 106 -3.55 20.40 5.84
N TYR A 107 -2.83 20.49 6.95
CA TYR A 107 -1.91 21.57 7.28
C TYR A 107 -0.48 21.09 7.05
N ILE A 108 0.22 21.68 6.08
CA ILE A 108 1.64 21.44 5.87
C ILE A 108 2.41 22.46 6.68
N LEU A 109 3.24 21.98 7.60
CA LEU A 109 4.01 22.82 8.50
C LEU A 109 5.36 23.23 7.89
N PRO A 110 5.86 24.45 8.14
CA PRO A 110 7.20 24.88 7.73
C PRO A 110 8.29 23.92 8.22
N PRO A 111 9.42 23.76 7.49
CA PRO A 111 10.51 22.87 7.90
C PRO A 111 11.05 23.13 9.31
N ALA A 112 11.11 24.40 9.73
CA ALA A 112 11.58 24.78 11.07
C ALA A 112 10.70 24.24 12.21
N MET A 113 9.44 23.89 11.93
CA MET A 113 8.53 23.31 12.93
C MET A 113 8.94 21.90 13.37
N GLN A 114 9.82 21.21 12.64
CA GLN A 114 10.34 19.90 13.06
C GLN A 114 11.07 19.94 14.41
N GLN A 115 11.64 21.10 14.78
CA GLN A 115 12.30 21.27 16.07
C GLN A 115 11.32 21.43 17.23
N VAL A 116 10.06 21.76 16.93
CA VAL A 116 8.99 22.05 17.90
C VAL A 116 8.02 20.86 18.00
N CYS A 117 7.76 20.22 16.87
CA CYS A 117 6.82 19.12 16.72
C CYS A 117 7.55 17.83 16.37
N SER A 118 7.60 16.88 17.29
CA SER A 118 8.38 15.64 17.17
C SER A 118 7.75 14.57 16.27
N TRP A 119 6.50 14.75 15.85
CA TRP A 119 5.79 13.82 14.96
C TRP A 119 5.98 14.24 13.49
N ALA A 120 6.01 13.26 12.58
CA ALA A 120 6.10 13.52 11.14
C ALA A 120 4.74 13.78 10.48
N GLY A 121 3.70 13.16 11.03
CA GLY A 121 2.29 13.37 10.71
C GLY A 121 1.47 13.32 12.00
N LEU A 122 0.31 13.97 11.98
CA LEU A 122 -0.71 13.92 13.02
C LEU A 122 -2.07 14.00 12.35
N ALA A 123 -3.08 13.33 12.92
CA ALA A 123 -4.45 13.43 12.45
C ALA A 123 -5.44 13.35 13.60
N THR A 124 -6.64 13.88 13.35
CA THR A 124 -7.81 13.57 14.17
C THR A 124 -8.29 12.15 13.92
N LEU A 125 -8.71 11.46 14.97
CA LEU A 125 -9.12 10.06 14.91
C LEU A 125 -10.45 9.82 15.65
N PRO A 126 -11.53 9.47 14.93
CA PRO A 126 -11.77 9.87 13.53
C PRO A 126 -11.90 11.39 13.41
N GLY A 127 -11.94 11.91 12.19
CA GLY A 127 -12.14 13.33 11.98
C GLY A 127 -11.89 13.76 10.54
N ARG A 128 -11.31 14.95 10.37
CA ARG A 128 -11.09 15.55 9.05
C ARG A 128 -9.85 16.40 8.92
N TYR A 129 -9.00 16.41 9.95
CA TYR A 129 -7.84 17.29 10.04
C TYR A 129 -6.57 16.44 10.10
N THR A 130 -5.60 16.84 9.29
CA THR A 130 -4.29 16.21 9.20
C THR A 130 -3.21 17.30 9.24
N TRP A 131 -2.11 17.08 9.95
CA TRP A 131 -0.94 17.93 9.95
C TRP A 131 0.27 17.13 9.48
N LEU A 132 1.09 17.71 8.62
CA LEU A 132 2.25 17.04 8.04
C LEU A 132 3.48 17.93 8.16
N GLN A 133 4.58 17.33 8.63
CA GLN A 133 5.87 17.99 8.59
C GLN A 133 6.35 18.11 7.15
N THR A 134 6.99 19.24 6.83
CA THR A 134 7.80 19.32 5.62
C THR A 134 9.15 18.63 5.84
N SER A 135 9.14 17.28 5.84
CA SER A 135 10.30 16.42 6.11
C SER A 135 10.27 15.16 5.24
N PRO A 136 11.41 14.46 5.06
CA PRO A 136 11.44 13.20 4.30
C PRO A 136 10.46 12.14 4.80
N TYR A 137 10.18 12.10 6.11
CA TYR A 137 9.24 11.16 6.72
C TYR A 137 7.82 11.74 6.87
N GLY A 138 7.62 13.02 6.54
CA GLY A 138 6.33 13.73 6.56
C GLY A 138 5.69 13.78 5.18
N ILE A 139 5.46 15.00 4.65
CA ILE A 139 4.77 15.25 3.38
C ILE A 139 5.43 14.60 2.15
N TYR A 140 6.73 14.30 2.19
CA TYR A 140 7.41 13.65 1.06
C TYR A 140 7.24 12.11 1.05
N ARG A 141 6.67 11.54 2.11
CA ARG A 141 6.41 10.11 2.24
C ARG A 141 4.91 9.84 2.05
N TRP A 142 4.55 9.28 0.90
CA TRP A 142 3.14 9.00 0.57
C TRP A 142 2.45 8.14 1.63
N ALA A 143 3.17 7.21 2.27
CA ALA A 143 2.62 6.34 3.30
C ALA A 143 2.28 7.10 4.58
N THR A 144 3.04 8.15 4.94
CA THR A 144 2.68 9.04 6.04
C THR A 144 1.41 9.81 5.70
N ILE A 145 1.29 10.35 4.49
CA ILE A 145 0.05 11.03 4.10
C ILE A 145 -1.14 10.06 4.10
N MET A 146 -0.93 8.82 3.66
CA MET A 146 -1.96 7.78 3.71
C MET A 146 -2.36 7.44 5.15
N GLN A 147 -1.40 7.23 6.04
CA GLN A 147 -1.63 6.97 7.46
C GLN A 147 -2.52 8.06 8.07
N GLU A 148 -2.11 9.33 7.94
CA GLU A 148 -2.86 10.46 8.49
C GLU A 148 -4.22 10.65 7.79
N GLY A 149 -4.27 10.38 6.50
CA GLY A 149 -5.50 10.42 5.71
C GLY A 149 -6.53 9.39 6.19
N ILE A 150 -6.10 8.19 6.57
CA ILE A 150 -7.00 7.10 7.00
C ILE A 150 -7.26 7.05 8.50
N HIS A 151 -6.45 7.73 9.33
CA HIS A 151 -6.81 8.07 10.71
C HIS A 151 -8.14 8.83 10.79
N ASN A 152 -8.42 9.71 9.83
CA ASN A 152 -9.69 10.43 9.75
C ASN A 152 -10.93 9.50 9.62
N TYR A 153 -10.73 8.24 9.24
CA TYR A 153 -11.76 7.21 9.15
C TYR A 153 -11.69 6.19 10.29
N GLY A 154 -10.92 6.48 11.35
CA GLY A 154 -10.84 5.65 12.55
C GLY A 154 -9.93 4.44 12.44
N LEU A 155 -8.99 4.40 11.48
CA LEU A 155 -7.89 3.43 11.56
C LEU A 155 -6.85 3.88 12.58
N TRP A 156 -6.33 2.93 13.35
CA TRP A 156 -5.29 3.13 14.36
C TRP A 156 -3.97 2.56 13.86
N HIS A 157 -2.89 2.85 14.58
CA HIS A 157 -1.58 2.33 14.24
C HIS A 157 -1.55 0.79 14.27
N SER A 158 -0.69 0.21 13.45
CA SER A 158 -0.35 -1.21 13.48
C SER A 158 0.89 -1.44 14.33
N TYR A 159 0.97 -2.64 14.89
CA TYR A 159 1.94 -3.02 15.90
C TYR A 159 2.69 -4.28 15.47
N ARG A 160 3.86 -4.50 16.07
CA ARG A 160 4.56 -5.78 16.03
C ARG A 160 5.18 -6.02 17.40
N ASN A 161 5.06 -7.23 17.95
CA ASN A 161 5.58 -7.57 19.28
C ASN A 161 5.13 -6.61 20.40
N GLY A 162 3.90 -6.08 20.30
CA GLY A 162 3.40 -5.10 21.27
C GLY A 162 3.93 -3.67 21.10
N ILE A 163 4.81 -3.42 20.12
CA ILE A 163 5.41 -2.11 19.87
C ILE A 163 4.63 -1.40 18.77
N GLU A 164 4.13 -0.21 19.10
CA GLU A 164 3.43 0.66 18.16
C GLU A 164 4.34 1.07 17.00
N TYR A 165 3.77 1.10 15.80
CA TYR A 165 4.43 1.38 14.52
C TYR A 165 5.42 0.31 14.03
N ASP A 166 5.74 -0.72 14.79
CA ASP A 166 6.80 -1.66 14.41
C ASP A 166 6.36 -2.69 13.34
N ASP A 167 5.13 -2.58 12.85
CA ASP A 167 4.66 -3.26 11.63
C ASP A 167 5.15 -2.53 10.37
N TYR A 168 6.16 -3.07 9.70
CA TYR A 168 6.68 -2.54 8.43
C TYR A 168 5.93 -3.05 7.20
N SER A 169 4.83 -3.80 7.38
CA SER A 169 4.02 -4.36 6.28
C SER A 169 2.83 -3.48 5.86
N THR A 170 2.60 -2.36 6.56
CA THR A 170 1.48 -1.43 6.32
C THR A 170 1.88 0.03 6.54
N SER A 171 1.19 0.94 5.85
CA SER A 171 1.23 2.38 6.11
C SER A 171 0.78 2.78 7.51
N MET A 172 0.00 1.95 8.22
CA MET A 172 -0.39 2.22 9.61
C MET A 172 0.71 1.88 10.62
N GLY A 173 1.80 1.27 10.17
CA GLY A 173 3.03 1.16 10.95
C GLY A 173 4.13 2.01 10.31
N ARG A 174 5.28 1.42 9.98
CA ARG A 174 6.39 2.12 9.29
C ARG A 174 6.60 1.65 7.85
N GLY A 175 5.68 0.88 7.29
CA GLY A 175 5.77 0.37 5.92
C GLY A 175 5.45 1.45 4.89
N ASP A 176 6.21 1.51 3.79
CA ASP A 176 5.85 2.24 2.57
C ASP A 176 4.97 1.38 1.66
N THR A 177 3.86 0.91 2.21
CA THR A 177 3.02 -0.14 1.62
C THR A 177 1.54 0.10 1.93
N CYS A 178 0.65 -0.59 1.23
CA CYS A 178 -0.79 -0.47 1.48
C CYS A 178 -1.18 -1.02 2.85
N PRO A 179 -2.36 -0.60 3.37
CA PRO A 179 -2.92 -1.15 4.59
C PRO A 179 -3.03 -2.68 4.57
N ASN A 180 -2.86 -3.31 5.73
CA ASN A 180 -2.94 -4.77 5.89
C ASN A 180 -4.40 -5.27 5.85
N ALA A 181 -4.58 -6.60 5.87
CA ALA A 181 -5.89 -7.25 5.78
C ALA A 181 -6.93 -6.75 6.80
N PRO A 182 -6.64 -6.68 8.12
CA PRO A 182 -7.62 -6.18 9.08
C PRO A 182 -7.94 -4.69 8.93
N GLU A 183 -7.04 -3.89 8.35
CA GLU A 183 -7.28 -2.48 8.02
C GLU A 183 -8.20 -2.34 6.79
N ILE A 184 -7.87 -2.99 5.66
CA ILE A 184 -8.70 -2.94 4.45
C ILE A 184 -10.06 -3.61 4.64
N SER A 185 -10.16 -4.62 5.51
CA SER A 185 -11.43 -5.23 5.93
C SER A 185 -12.29 -4.20 6.67
N ARG A 186 -11.71 -3.52 7.67
CA ARG A 186 -12.41 -2.49 8.45
C ARG A 186 -12.86 -1.31 7.62
N MET A 187 -12.06 -0.90 6.64
CA MET A 187 -12.41 0.18 5.73
C MET A 187 -13.49 -0.22 4.70
N GLY A 188 -13.89 -1.49 4.67
CA GLY A 188 -14.79 -2.03 3.64
C GLY A 188 -14.17 -1.96 2.26
N TRP A 189 -12.83 -1.99 2.17
CA TRP A 189 -12.10 -1.97 0.92
C TRP A 189 -11.95 -3.36 0.34
N ALA A 190 -11.86 -4.37 1.20
CA ALA A 190 -11.73 -5.76 0.78
C ALA A 190 -12.80 -6.67 1.36
N THR A 191 -13.04 -7.78 0.66
CA THR A 191 -13.91 -8.87 1.09
C THR A 191 -13.09 -10.14 1.38
N PRO A 192 -13.52 -10.95 2.37
CA PRO A 192 -12.86 -12.21 2.66
C PRO A 192 -13.07 -13.18 1.49
N ALA A 193 -12.19 -14.18 1.37
CA ALA A 193 -12.41 -15.31 0.48
C ALA A 193 -13.75 -15.97 0.76
N LEU A 194 -14.32 -16.65 -0.23
CA LEU A 194 -15.55 -17.42 -0.07
C LEU A 194 -15.41 -18.39 1.12
N SER A 195 -16.36 -18.31 2.07
CA SER A 195 -16.35 -19.05 3.35
C SER A 195 -15.15 -18.74 4.28
N GLY A 196 -14.41 -17.68 4.01
CA GLY A 196 -13.21 -17.27 4.75
C GLY A 196 -13.43 -16.16 5.78
N ASN A 197 -14.66 -15.75 6.10
CA ASN A 197 -14.90 -14.59 6.98
C ASN A 197 -14.96 -14.91 8.49
N GLN A 198 -15.26 -16.15 8.84
CA GLN A 198 -15.46 -16.56 10.23
C GLN A 198 -15.13 -18.05 10.37
N ILE A 199 -13.86 -18.38 10.15
CA ILE A 199 -13.38 -19.75 10.31
C ILE A 199 -13.23 -20.03 11.79
N ASP A 200 -14.16 -20.80 12.35
CA ASP A 200 -14.20 -21.16 13.76
C ASP A 200 -14.06 -22.68 13.97
N GLY A 201 -14.24 -23.13 15.21
CA GLY A 201 -14.09 -24.55 15.57
C GLY A 201 -15.13 -25.49 14.97
N ASN A 202 -16.24 -24.97 14.43
CA ASN A 202 -17.25 -25.77 13.72
C ASN A 202 -16.85 -25.98 12.25
N ILE A 203 -16.18 -24.99 11.65
CA ILE A 203 -15.72 -25.06 10.26
C ILE A 203 -14.37 -25.78 10.17
N LEU A 204 -13.44 -25.46 11.08
CA LEU A 204 -12.09 -25.99 11.07
C LEU A 204 -11.97 -27.18 12.03
N VAL A 205 -12.41 -28.35 11.55
CA VAL A 205 -12.34 -29.62 12.29
C VAL A 205 -10.88 -30.01 12.50
N PRO A 206 -10.47 -30.43 13.72
CA PRO A 206 -9.08 -30.82 13.99
C PRO A 206 -8.55 -31.90 13.05
N GLY A 207 -7.29 -31.77 12.64
CA GLY A 207 -6.60 -32.70 11.73
C GLY A 207 -7.06 -32.63 10.27
N THR A 208 -8.02 -31.75 9.95
CA THR A 208 -8.48 -31.53 8.57
C THR A 208 -7.99 -30.18 8.05
N ALA A 209 -7.62 -30.15 6.76
CA ALA A 209 -7.18 -28.93 6.11
C ALA A 209 -8.34 -28.25 5.37
N LEU A 210 -8.50 -26.96 5.62
CA LEU A 210 -9.37 -26.08 4.85
C LEU A 210 -8.52 -25.27 3.87
N SER A 211 -8.94 -25.16 2.62
CA SER A 211 -8.10 -24.65 1.52
C SER A 211 -8.76 -23.49 0.79
N PHE A 212 -7.94 -22.50 0.42
CA PHE A 212 -8.34 -21.28 -0.26
C PHE A 212 -7.39 -20.98 -1.42
N THR A 213 -7.87 -20.22 -2.39
CA THR A 213 -7.05 -19.60 -3.44
C THR A 213 -7.14 -18.10 -3.24
N LEU A 214 -6.06 -17.48 -2.76
CA LEU A 214 -6.04 -16.07 -2.40
C LEU A 214 -5.25 -15.26 -3.44
N PRO A 215 -5.89 -14.28 -4.12
CA PRO A 215 -5.14 -13.30 -4.88
C PRO A 215 -4.33 -12.41 -3.94
N ALA A 216 -3.15 -11.97 -4.39
CA ALA A 216 -2.39 -10.96 -3.68
C ALA A 216 -3.23 -9.68 -3.52
N THR A 217 -3.11 -9.00 -2.38
CA THR A 217 -3.94 -7.83 -2.07
C THR A 217 -3.81 -6.69 -3.07
N TYR A 218 -2.74 -6.60 -3.86
CA TYR A 218 -2.60 -5.54 -4.87
C TYR A 218 -3.46 -5.80 -6.12
N LEU A 219 -3.89 -7.05 -6.36
CA LEU A 219 -4.64 -7.45 -7.56
C LEU A 219 -6.11 -7.03 -7.50
N THR A 220 -6.74 -7.24 -6.35
CA THR A 220 -8.17 -7.03 -6.16
C THR A 220 -8.50 -6.85 -4.68
N GLY A 221 -9.59 -6.14 -4.40
CA GLY A 221 -10.20 -6.09 -3.06
C GLY A 221 -11.08 -7.29 -2.78
N ASP A 222 -11.45 -8.06 -3.80
CA ASP A 222 -12.39 -9.16 -3.63
C ASP A 222 -11.70 -10.47 -3.28
N ASN A 223 -12.23 -11.18 -2.28
CA ASN A 223 -11.78 -12.51 -1.88
C ASN A 223 -10.30 -12.63 -1.51
N ASN A 224 -9.67 -11.57 -1.00
CA ASN A 224 -8.21 -11.48 -0.89
C ASN A 224 -7.65 -11.74 0.53
N TYR A 225 -8.50 -12.01 1.51
CA TYR A 225 -8.09 -12.37 2.86
C TYR A 225 -8.94 -13.47 3.48
N ILE A 226 -8.41 -14.08 4.54
CA ILE A 226 -9.12 -15.01 5.41
C ILE A 226 -9.15 -14.43 6.82
N ARG A 227 -10.23 -14.68 7.55
CA ARG A 227 -10.42 -14.35 8.96
C ARG A 227 -10.76 -15.60 9.76
N VAL A 228 -9.91 -15.91 10.73
CA VAL A 228 -10.08 -17.03 11.68
C VAL A 228 -10.53 -16.46 13.02
N THR A 229 -11.51 -17.13 13.63
CA THR A 229 -12.01 -16.85 14.98
C THR A 229 -11.73 -18.10 15.85
N PRO A 230 -10.55 -18.21 16.49
CA PRO A 230 -10.12 -19.37 17.28
C PRO A 230 -10.93 -19.66 18.56
N ASN A 231 -12.26 -19.75 18.47
CA ASN A 231 -13.17 -20.00 19.59
C ASN A 231 -12.97 -21.34 20.30
N TRP A 232 -12.09 -22.20 19.78
CA TRP A 232 -11.63 -23.43 20.42
C TRP A 232 -10.55 -23.22 21.49
N LEU A 233 -9.98 -22.02 21.58
CA LEU A 233 -8.99 -21.69 22.60
C LEU A 233 -9.70 -21.28 23.91
N PRO A 234 -9.21 -21.68 25.09
CA PRO A 234 -9.82 -21.30 26.36
C PRO A 234 -9.94 -19.78 26.56
N VAL A 235 -8.99 -19.00 26.01
CA VAL A 235 -9.00 -17.52 26.12
C VAL A 235 -10.22 -16.88 25.44
N TYR A 236 -10.91 -17.59 24.55
CA TYR A 236 -12.12 -17.08 23.89
C TYR A 236 -13.38 -17.08 24.76
N VAL A 237 -13.31 -17.64 25.97
CA VAL A 237 -14.36 -17.45 26.99
C VAL A 237 -14.50 -15.97 27.35
N ASP A 238 -13.39 -15.22 27.31
CA ASP A 238 -13.38 -13.76 27.41
C ASP A 238 -12.85 -13.15 26.09
N PRO A 239 -13.74 -12.64 25.21
CA PRO A 239 -13.34 -12.04 23.94
C PRO A 239 -12.36 -10.86 24.05
N SER A 240 -12.22 -10.22 25.22
CA SER A 240 -11.22 -9.16 25.42
C SER A 240 -9.78 -9.70 25.43
N LEU A 241 -9.62 -10.96 25.81
CA LEU A 241 -8.35 -11.70 25.79
C LEU A 241 -8.17 -12.49 24.49
N GLY A 242 -9.26 -12.84 23.80
CA GLY A 242 -9.24 -13.50 22.50
C GLY A 242 -8.60 -12.67 21.38
N ARG A 243 -8.10 -13.35 20.34
CA ARG A 243 -7.41 -12.75 19.18
C ARG A 243 -7.84 -13.41 17.87
N ASN A 244 -8.57 -12.67 17.02
CA ASN A 244 -8.90 -13.12 15.68
C ASN A 244 -7.68 -12.97 14.77
N LEU A 245 -7.54 -13.87 13.80
CA LEU A 245 -6.43 -13.82 12.83
C LEU A 245 -6.94 -13.38 11.47
N TYR A 246 -6.17 -12.52 10.81
CA TYR A 246 -6.34 -12.13 9.42
C TYR A 246 -5.13 -12.58 8.61
N MET A 247 -5.40 -13.18 7.46
CA MET A 247 -4.36 -13.72 6.58
C MET A 247 -4.58 -13.26 5.16
N ALA A 248 -3.56 -12.67 4.54
CA ALA A 248 -3.64 -12.24 3.14
C ALA A 248 -2.30 -12.41 2.42
N VAL A 249 -2.36 -12.72 1.14
CA VAL A 249 -1.18 -12.82 0.29
C VAL A 249 -0.71 -11.42 -0.07
N ARG A 250 0.57 -11.11 0.21
CA ARG A 250 1.18 -9.82 -0.11
C ARG A 250 2.32 -10.03 -1.10
N VAL A 251 2.39 -9.19 -2.13
CA VAL A 251 3.41 -9.23 -3.18
C VAL A 251 3.90 -7.81 -3.41
N ASN A 252 5.20 -7.63 -3.67
CA ASN A 252 5.85 -6.33 -3.79
C ASN A 252 5.56 -5.63 -5.14
N LYS A 253 4.28 -5.35 -5.43
CA LYS A 253 3.83 -4.72 -6.67
C LYS A 253 2.83 -3.61 -6.38
N SER A 254 2.69 -2.66 -7.32
CA SER A 254 1.71 -1.56 -7.24
C SER A 254 1.86 -0.73 -5.95
N GLY A 255 0.79 -0.57 -5.16
CA GLY A 255 0.83 0.12 -3.86
C GLY A 255 1.75 -0.55 -2.83
N ASP A 256 2.07 -1.83 -3.00
CA ASP A 256 2.99 -2.61 -2.17
C ASP A 256 4.40 -2.70 -2.77
N ALA A 257 4.77 -1.89 -3.76
CA ALA A 257 6.07 -1.99 -4.43
C ALA A 257 7.30 -1.95 -3.50
N SER A 258 7.22 -1.28 -2.34
CA SER A 258 8.30 -1.21 -1.35
C SER A 258 8.17 -2.24 -0.22
N LEU A 259 7.30 -3.24 -0.36
CA LEU A 259 7.13 -4.30 0.63
C LEU A 259 8.41 -5.13 0.77
N LYS A 260 8.97 -5.17 1.99
CA LYS A 260 10.22 -5.87 2.30
C LYS A 260 10.09 -7.38 2.11
N GLU A 261 11.22 -8.04 1.87
CA GLU A 261 11.31 -9.50 1.64
C GLU A 261 10.68 -10.33 2.76
N GLU A 262 10.76 -9.86 4.02
CA GLU A 262 10.16 -10.55 5.15
C GLU A 262 8.63 -10.72 5.01
N PHE A 263 7.97 -9.84 4.25
CA PHE A 263 6.52 -9.79 4.03
C PHE A 263 6.10 -10.12 2.59
N SER A 264 6.97 -9.91 1.61
CA SER A 264 6.63 -10.03 0.19
C SER A 264 6.62 -11.48 -0.27
N ASN A 265 5.71 -11.79 -1.20
CA ASN A 265 5.50 -13.14 -1.76
C ASN A 265 5.15 -14.17 -0.68
N LYS A 266 4.38 -13.74 0.33
CA LYS A 266 4.00 -14.55 1.48
C LYS A 266 2.55 -14.29 1.87
N VAL A 267 1.99 -15.22 2.65
CA VAL A 267 0.77 -14.98 3.43
C VAL A 267 1.18 -14.24 4.70
N ASN A 268 0.83 -12.96 4.81
CA ASN A 268 1.03 -12.19 6.03
C ASN A 268 -0.09 -12.50 7.01
N ILE A 269 0.26 -12.63 8.29
CA ILE A 269 -0.65 -12.98 9.36
C ILE A 269 -0.65 -11.85 10.39
N HIS A 270 -1.85 -11.32 10.62
CA HIS A 270 -2.11 -10.30 11.61
C HIS A 270 -3.10 -10.82 12.65
N GLU A 271 -2.96 -10.42 13.91
CA GLU A 271 -3.97 -10.65 14.94
C GLU A 271 -4.67 -9.35 15.35
N VAL A 272 -5.89 -9.49 15.85
CA VAL A 272 -6.74 -8.39 16.32
C VAL A 272 -7.51 -8.81 17.55
N ILE A 273 -7.69 -7.90 18.53
CA ILE A 273 -8.51 -8.17 19.73
C ILE A 273 -9.93 -8.58 19.32
N ALA A 274 -10.35 -9.79 19.72
CA ALA A 274 -11.61 -10.40 19.25
C ALA A 274 -12.84 -9.58 19.66
N LEU A 275 -12.88 -9.03 20.88
CA LEU A 275 -13.97 -8.16 21.34
C LEU A 275 -14.16 -6.95 20.41
N LEU A 276 -13.07 -6.27 20.07
CA LEU A 276 -13.11 -5.06 19.25
C LEU A 276 -13.41 -5.39 17.79
N ASP A 277 -12.89 -6.51 17.30
CA ASP A 277 -13.10 -6.97 15.94
C ASP A 277 -14.52 -7.47 15.67
N ASN A 278 -15.07 -8.30 16.56
CA ASN A 278 -16.43 -8.84 16.44
C ASN A 278 -17.52 -7.78 16.65
N GLY A 279 -17.19 -6.67 17.31
CA GLY A 279 -18.11 -5.55 17.49
C GLY A 279 -18.35 -4.71 16.23
N LEU A 280 -17.55 -4.87 15.18
CA LEU A 280 -17.65 -4.06 13.98
C LEU A 280 -18.89 -4.37 13.12
N PRO A 281 -19.43 -3.37 12.40
CA PRO A 281 -19.02 -1.95 12.39
C PRO A 281 -19.63 -1.11 13.54
N ASN A 282 -20.47 -1.72 14.38
CA ASN A 282 -21.41 -0.99 15.25
C ASN A 282 -20.83 -0.56 16.60
N LEU A 283 -19.88 -1.33 17.12
CA LEU A 283 -19.23 -1.10 18.41
C LEU A 283 -17.73 -0.85 18.19
N TYR A 284 -17.12 -0.07 19.07
CA TYR A 284 -15.67 0.19 19.06
C TYR A 284 -15.13 0.84 17.77
N ALA A 285 -15.99 1.57 17.06
CA ALA A 285 -15.62 2.30 15.85
C ALA A 285 -14.50 3.32 16.09
N ASN A 286 -14.24 3.74 17.33
CA ASN A 286 -13.17 4.69 17.67
C ASN A 286 -12.12 4.09 18.62
N SER A 287 -12.06 2.76 18.77
CA SER A 287 -11.11 2.11 19.68
C SER A 287 -9.93 1.52 18.92
N ASP A 288 -8.74 1.59 19.53
CA ASP A 288 -7.55 0.94 19.00
C ASP A 288 -7.71 -0.58 19.05
N ARG A 289 -7.79 -1.20 17.87
CA ARG A 289 -7.97 -2.64 17.70
C ARG A 289 -6.72 -3.46 18.02
N LYS A 290 -5.58 -2.78 18.26
CA LYS A 290 -4.25 -3.38 18.48
C LYS A 290 -3.96 -4.42 17.41
N ILE A 291 -4.01 -3.99 16.15
CA ILE A 291 -3.66 -4.85 15.00
C ILE A 291 -2.17 -5.15 15.11
N GLN A 292 -1.80 -6.43 15.17
CA GLN A 292 -0.41 -6.86 15.32
C GLN A 292 0.00 -7.74 14.14
N PHE A 293 1.12 -7.45 13.50
CA PHE A 293 1.78 -8.44 12.65
C PHE A 293 2.45 -9.50 13.53
N ILE A 294 2.17 -10.78 13.28
CA ILE A 294 2.72 -11.89 14.08
C ILE A 294 3.63 -12.82 13.30
N ASN A 295 3.38 -13.02 12.00
CA ASN A 295 4.21 -13.89 11.18
C ASN A 295 3.88 -13.80 9.68
N ALA A 296 4.69 -14.46 8.86
CA ALA A 296 4.40 -14.67 7.45
C ALA A 296 4.87 -16.05 6.98
N VAL A 297 4.12 -16.69 6.08
CA VAL A 297 4.47 -18.00 5.51
C VAL A 297 4.66 -17.90 4.00
N GLY A 298 5.77 -18.44 3.49
CA GLY A 298 6.10 -18.43 2.07
C GLY A 298 5.43 -19.54 1.27
N PRO A 299 5.50 -19.50 -0.06
CA PRO A 299 5.01 -20.57 -0.92
C PRO A 299 5.74 -21.87 -0.62
N LEU A 300 5.04 -22.99 -0.80
CA LEU A 300 5.52 -24.34 -0.52
C LEU A 300 6.17 -24.47 0.87
N SER A 301 5.62 -23.80 1.87
CA SER A 301 6.10 -23.86 3.25
C SER A 301 4.93 -23.86 4.25
N GLN A 302 5.24 -24.15 5.52
CA GLN A 302 4.26 -24.17 6.59
C GLN A 302 4.79 -23.48 7.84
N LEU A 303 3.87 -22.92 8.62
CA LEU A 303 4.12 -22.29 9.90
C LEU A 303 3.17 -22.87 10.94
N THR A 304 3.71 -23.24 12.10
CA THR A 304 2.90 -23.60 13.27
C THR A 304 2.73 -22.39 14.18
N LEU A 305 1.47 -21.98 14.38
CA LEU A 305 1.07 -21.00 15.37
C LEU A 305 0.58 -21.75 16.62
N SER A 306 1.53 -22.14 17.48
CA SER A 306 1.26 -23.01 18.64
C SER A 306 0.23 -22.43 19.61
N ASP A 307 0.28 -21.11 19.86
CA ASP A 307 -0.67 -20.42 20.73
C ASP A 307 -2.12 -20.47 20.20
N TYR A 308 -2.27 -20.70 18.89
CA TYR A 308 -3.55 -20.81 18.21
C TYR A 308 -3.98 -22.25 17.92
N LYS A 309 -3.10 -23.22 18.20
CA LYS A 309 -3.23 -24.61 17.77
C LYS A 309 -3.55 -24.73 16.28
N LEU A 310 -2.84 -23.96 15.46
CA LEU A 310 -3.10 -23.79 14.03
C LEU A 310 -1.82 -23.97 13.22
N VAL A 311 -1.90 -24.72 12.12
CA VAL A 311 -0.88 -24.78 11.07
C VAL A 311 -1.40 -23.99 9.87
N VAL A 312 -0.58 -23.07 9.38
CA VAL A 312 -0.85 -22.26 8.19
C VAL A 312 0.14 -22.67 7.11
N TYR A 313 -0.37 -22.98 5.92
CA TYR A 313 0.43 -23.42 4.79
C TYR A 313 0.36 -22.39 3.67
N GLY A 314 1.51 -21.97 3.17
CA GLY A 314 1.61 -21.38 1.84
C GLY A 314 1.79 -22.50 0.83
N GLY A 315 0.80 -22.73 -0.01
CA GLY A 315 0.79 -23.77 -1.03
C GLY A 315 1.53 -23.36 -2.31
N SER A 316 1.08 -23.90 -3.44
CA SER A 316 1.60 -23.53 -4.76
C SER A 316 0.93 -22.26 -5.31
N TRP A 317 1.63 -21.58 -6.22
CA TRP A 317 1.03 -20.50 -7.01
C TRP A 317 0.06 -21.12 -8.03
N ASN A 318 -1.23 -20.81 -7.90
CA ASN A 318 -2.27 -21.29 -8.81
C ASN A 318 -2.37 -20.42 -10.08
N ALA A 319 -1.89 -19.18 -10.00
CA ALA A 319 -1.70 -18.24 -11.10
C ALA A 319 -0.67 -17.18 -10.67
N THR A 320 -0.34 -16.24 -11.56
CA THR A 320 0.51 -15.09 -11.22
C THR A 320 -0.05 -14.36 -10.01
N ASP A 321 0.72 -14.37 -8.91
CA ASP A 321 0.39 -13.72 -7.65
C ASP A 321 -0.95 -14.16 -7.01
N VAL A 322 -1.37 -15.39 -7.29
CA VAL A 322 -2.51 -16.04 -6.64
C VAL A 322 -2.03 -17.31 -5.96
N LEU A 323 -2.02 -17.34 -4.63
CA LEU A 323 -1.45 -18.43 -3.84
C LEU A 323 -2.54 -19.33 -3.27
N ARG A 324 -2.29 -20.65 -3.27
CA ARG A 324 -3.09 -21.57 -2.45
C ARG A 324 -2.71 -21.42 -0.98
N VAL A 325 -3.70 -21.29 -0.11
CA VAL A 325 -3.49 -21.16 1.34
C VAL A 325 -4.30 -22.22 2.04
N HIS A 326 -3.66 -22.98 2.93
CA HIS A 326 -4.34 -24.01 3.72
C HIS A 326 -4.24 -23.70 5.20
N LEU A 327 -5.26 -24.09 5.93
CA LEU A 327 -5.35 -23.97 7.38
C LEU A 327 -5.67 -25.34 7.95
N CYS A 328 -5.00 -25.73 9.02
CA CYS A 328 -5.37 -26.91 9.79
C CYS A 328 -5.25 -26.65 11.28
N ARG A 329 -6.33 -26.92 12.02
CA ARG A 329 -6.33 -26.89 13.48
C ARG A 329 -5.87 -28.23 14.03
N PHE A 330 -5.17 -28.22 15.16
CA PHE A 330 -4.84 -29.43 15.92
C PHE A 330 -5.32 -29.33 17.38
N VAL A 331 -5.33 -30.46 18.10
CA VAL A 331 -5.70 -30.49 19.52
C VAL A 331 -4.47 -30.58 20.41
N ALA A 332 -3.58 -31.54 20.14
CA ALA A 332 -2.40 -31.83 20.94
C ALA A 332 -1.09 -31.52 20.19
N SER A 333 -1.00 -31.87 18.91
CA SER A 333 0.24 -31.73 18.12
C SER A 333 -0.02 -31.29 16.68
N PRO A 334 0.84 -30.43 16.09
CA PRO A 334 0.79 -30.10 14.65
C PRO A 334 0.87 -31.32 13.73
N SER A 335 1.39 -32.46 14.20
CA SER A 335 1.46 -33.71 13.43
C SER A 335 0.09 -34.34 13.15
N GLU A 336 -0.98 -33.88 13.81
CA GLU A 336 -2.36 -34.24 13.46
C GLU A 336 -2.77 -33.68 12.10
N CYS A 337 -2.11 -32.60 11.66
CA CYS A 337 -2.42 -31.95 10.41
C CYS A 337 -1.72 -32.62 9.21
N PRO A 338 -2.35 -32.60 8.02
CA PRO A 338 -1.74 -33.17 6.82
C PRO A 338 -0.37 -32.55 6.52
N SER A 339 0.53 -33.35 5.96
CA SER A 339 1.78 -32.82 5.43
C SER A 339 1.52 -31.91 4.23
N LEU A 340 2.37 -30.92 4.00
CA LEU A 340 2.25 -30.06 2.82
C LEU A 340 2.29 -30.85 1.51
N SER A 341 3.12 -31.90 1.42
CA SER A 341 3.15 -32.80 0.25
C SER A 341 1.84 -33.54 -0.01
N THR A 342 1.02 -33.75 1.03
CA THR A 342 -0.33 -34.33 0.88
C THR A 342 -1.31 -33.31 0.32
N LEU A 343 -1.18 -32.03 0.70
CA LEU A 343 -2.07 -30.94 0.29
C LEU A 343 -1.72 -30.38 -1.10
N GLU A 344 -0.44 -30.39 -1.44
CA GLU A 344 0.12 -29.90 -2.70
C GLU A 344 0.82 -31.06 -3.43
N PRO A 345 0.06 -32.08 -3.91
CA PRO A 345 0.65 -33.18 -4.64
C PRO A 345 1.34 -32.64 -5.89
N GLN A 346 2.62 -32.97 -6.06
CA GLN A 346 3.34 -32.62 -7.27
C GLN A 346 2.60 -33.17 -8.50
N PRO A 347 2.53 -32.42 -9.60
CA PRO A 347 2.13 -32.99 -10.87
C PRO A 347 2.97 -34.22 -11.15
N PRO A 348 2.39 -35.31 -11.70
CA PRO A 348 3.18 -36.46 -12.10
C PRO A 348 4.33 -35.99 -13.00
N PRO A 349 5.54 -36.56 -12.86
CA PRO A 349 6.66 -36.20 -13.71
C PRO A 349 6.23 -36.26 -15.16
N ALA A 350 6.62 -35.24 -15.94
CA ALA A 350 6.29 -35.20 -17.35
C ALA A 350 6.67 -36.54 -18.01
N PRO A 351 5.80 -37.11 -18.87
CA PRO A 351 6.14 -38.35 -19.56
C PRO A 351 7.49 -38.17 -20.25
N PRO A 352 8.35 -39.22 -20.25
CA PRO A 352 9.66 -39.12 -20.87
C PRO A 352 9.48 -38.57 -22.30
N PRO A 353 10.37 -37.66 -22.74
CA PRO A 353 10.29 -37.10 -24.08
C PRO A 353 10.18 -38.27 -25.07
N ARG A 354 9.19 -38.21 -25.96
CA ARG A 354 9.03 -39.25 -26.99
C ARG A 354 10.38 -39.43 -27.68
N PRO A 355 10.81 -40.68 -27.95
CA PRO A 355 11.99 -40.92 -28.77
C PRO A 355 11.88 -40.05 -30.03
N PRO A 356 12.95 -39.36 -30.43
CA PRO A 356 12.92 -38.60 -31.66
C PRO A 356 12.41 -39.52 -32.78
N PRO A 357 11.49 -39.04 -33.64
CA PRO A 357 10.98 -39.85 -34.74
C PRO A 357 12.17 -40.39 -35.55
N PRO A 358 12.06 -41.62 -36.11
CA PRO A 358 13.10 -42.17 -36.97
C PRO A 358 13.45 -41.12 -38.02
N VAL A 359 14.74 -40.80 -38.12
CA VAL A 359 15.26 -39.88 -39.14
C VAL A 359 14.74 -40.37 -40.49
N PRO A 360 13.95 -39.57 -41.24
CA PRO A 360 13.53 -39.96 -42.57
C PRO A 360 14.75 -40.35 -43.40
N PRO A 361 14.70 -41.41 -44.21
CA PRO A 361 15.81 -41.77 -45.08
C PRO A 361 16.21 -40.54 -45.89
N SER A 362 17.52 -40.24 -45.88
CA SER A 362 18.07 -39.05 -46.53
C SER A 362 17.52 -38.95 -47.96
N PRO A 363 16.91 -37.82 -48.35
CA PRO A 363 16.46 -37.64 -49.72
C PRO A 363 17.65 -37.82 -50.66
N ARG A 364 17.41 -38.55 -51.75
CA ARG A 364 18.37 -38.76 -52.84
C ARG A 364 18.97 -37.41 -53.24
N PRO A 365 20.30 -37.30 -53.43
CA PRO A 365 20.93 -36.04 -53.82
C PRO A 365 20.23 -35.47 -55.06
N PRO A 366 19.83 -34.19 -55.05
CA PRO A 366 19.28 -33.56 -56.23
C PRO A 366 20.32 -33.58 -57.37
N PRO A 367 19.90 -33.69 -58.63
CA PRO A 367 20.79 -33.53 -59.79
C PRO A 367 21.56 -32.21 -59.67
N ARG A 368 22.86 -32.24 -59.96
CA ARG A 368 23.73 -31.05 -59.96
C ARG A 368 23.07 -29.93 -60.75
N SER A 369 22.73 -28.83 -60.07
CA SER A 369 22.25 -27.62 -60.72
C SER A 369 23.34 -27.03 -61.61
N PRO A 370 22.99 -26.48 -62.78
CA PRO A 370 23.94 -25.79 -63.66
C PRO A 370 24.58 -24.59 -62.94
N PRO A 371 25.83 -24.23 -63.31
CA PRO A 371 26.56 -23.15 -62.66
C PRO A 371 25.81 -21.82 -62.77
N PRO A 372 25.75 -21.02 -61.70
CA PRO A 372 25.05 -19.74 -61.69
C PRO A 372 25.69 -18.74 -62.66
N PRO A 373 24.90 -17.87 -63.31
CA PRO A 373 25.42 -16.74 -64.09
C PRO A 373 26.28 -15.83 -63.21
N ARG A 374 27.38 -15.31 -63.77
CA ARG A 374 28.27 -14.34 -63.12
C ARG A 374 27.46 -13.17 -62.57
N SER A 375 27.65 -12.88 -61.27
CA SER A 375 27.09 -11.72 -60.60
C SER A 375 27.60 -10.42 -61.24
N PRO A 376 26.73 -9.40 -61.41
CA PRO A 376 27.15 -8.08 -61.84
C PRO A 376 28.02 -7.39 -60.76
N PRO A 377 28.88 -6.44 -61.15
CA PRO A 377 29.81 -5.78 -60.25
C PRO A 377 29.10 -4.97 -59.16
N PRO A 378 29.72 -4.82 -57.98
CA PRO A 378 29.13 -4.11 -56.85
C PRO A 378 28.92 -2.63 -57.16
N SER A 379 27.75 -2.11 -56.77
CA SER A 379 27.41 -0.70 -56.83
C SER A 379 28.34 0.15 -55.94
N PRO A 380 28.63 1.41 -56.30
CA PRO A 380 29.54 2.27 -55.54
C PRO A 380 28.99 2.61 -54.14
N PRO A 381 29.88 2.87 -53.15
CA PRO A 381 29.48 3.26 -51.80
C PRO A 381 28.68 4.57 -51.82
N SER A 382 27.56 4.58 -51.10
CA SER A 382 26.75 5.79 -50.89
C SER A 382 27.56 6.82 -50.10
N VAL A 383 27.67 8.01 -50.68
CA VAL A 383 28.32 9.18 -50.09
C VAL A 383 27.58 9.55 -48.80
N LEU A 384 28.30 9.55 -47.68
CA LEU A 384 27.85 10.07 -46.40
C LEU A 384 27.38 11.52 -46.58
N ARG A 385 26.10 11.79 -46.28
CA ARG A 385 25.60 13.16 -46.14
C ARG A 385 26.29 13.82 -44.94
N PRO A 386 26.80 15.06 -45.07
CA PRO A 386 27.33 15.79 -43.94
C PRO A 386 26.22 16.13 -42.93
N PRO A 387 26.54 16.19 -41.63
CA PRO A 387 25.57 16.59 -40.61
C PRO A 387 25.12 18.04 -40.83
N PRO A 388 23.87 18.37 -40.46
CA PRO A 388 23.36 19.74 -40.53
C PRO A 388 24.17 20.68 -39.62
N PRO A 389 24.36 21.96 -40.02
CA PRO A 389 25.10 22.92 -39.21
C PRO A 389 24.38 23.19 -37.88
N SER A 390 25.18 23.33 -36.82
CA SER A 390 24.71 23.66 -35.47
C SER A 390 23.96 25.00 -35.47
N PRO A 391 22.88 25.15 -34.68
CA PRO A 391 22.19 26.42 -34.53
C PRO A 391 23.11 27.47 -33.87
N PRO A 392 23.02 28.75 -34.27
CA PRO A 392 23.82 29.81 -33.70
C PRO A 392 23.47 30.05 -32.23
N PRO A 393 24.44 30.47 -31.40
CA PRO A 393 24.21 30.77 -29.99
C PRO A 393 23.22 31.93 -29.83
N PRO A 394 22.38 31.91 -28.78
CA PRO A 394 21.43 32.97 -28.51
C PRO A 394 22.15 34.29 -28.24
N SER A 395 21.66 35.36 -28.87
CA SER A 395 22.13 36.72 -28.70
C SER A 395 22.00 37.18 -27.25
N SER A 396 23.07 37.78 -26.72
CA SER A 396 23.12 38.40 -25.41
C SER A 396 22.09 39.54 -25.27
N PRO A 397 21.43 39.69 -24.12
CA PRO A 397 20.45 40.75 -23.90
C PRO A 397 21.12 42.14 -23.89
N PRO A 398 20.43 43.18 -24.38
CA PRO A 398 20.96 44.54 -24.39
C PRO A 398 21.05 45.11 -22.96
N PRO A 399 22.03 45.98 -22.68
CA PRO A 399 22.15 46.64 -21.38
C PRO A 399 20.99 47.60 -21.15
N SER A 400 20.48 47.63 -19.92
CA SER A 400 19.44 48.55 -19.47
C SER A 400 19.96 50.00 -19.48
N PRO A 401 19.16 50.97 -19.96
CA PRO A 401 19.51 52.39 -19.88
C PRO A 401 19.40 52.95 -18.45
N PRO A 402 20.11 54.06 -18.16
CA PRO A 402 20.29 54.64 -16.82
C PRO A 402 19.05 55.27 -16.20
#